data_AF-A0A8T3P378-F1
#
_entry.id   AF-A0A8T3P378-F1
#
_cell.length_a   1.000
_cell.length_b   1.000
_cell.length_c   1.000
_cell.angle_alpha   90.00
_cell.angle_beta   90.00
_cell.angle_gamma   90.00
#
_symmetry.space_group_name_H-M   'P 1'
#
loop_
_entity.id
_entity.type
_entity.pdbx_description
1 polymer ?
#
loop_
_entity_poly.entity_id
_entity_poly.type
_entity_poly.pdbx_seq_one_letter_code
_entity_poly.pdbx_strand_id
1 'polypeptide(L)'
;MIWDGLPAHRSRLVADYVGATHGAMQLARLPAYAPELNPVEYLWAHWKQHELANFCPKNFAELSQFARNRLRRSQRRPRIVAACWRQAQLTF
;
A
#
# COMPACT_ATOMS: atom_id res chain seq x y z
N MET A 1 -4.06 10.92 -3.35
CA MET A 1 -4.04 9.47 -3.03
C MET A 1 -4.21 8.68 -4.32
N ILE A 2 -3.46 7.59 -4.46
CA ILE A 2 -3.45 6.74 -5.66
C ILE A 2 -4.20 5.45 -5.32
N TRP A 3 -5.16 5.06 -6.14
CA TRP A 3 -5.98 3.87 -5.92
C TRP A 3 -6.08 2.99 -7.15
N ASP A 4 -6.11 1.69 -6.87
CA ASP A 4 -6.39 0.64 -7.85
C ASP A 4 -7.89 0.62 -8.24
N GLY A 5 -8.21 -0.35 -9.07
CA GLY A 5 -9.55 -0.56 -9.61
C GLY A 5 -10.56 -1.21 -8.66
N LEU A 6 -10.27 -1.44 -7.38
CA LEU A 6 -11.18 -2.16 -6.48
C LEU A 6 -12.57 -1.49 -6.41
N PRO A 7 -13.68 -2.23 -6.58
CA PRO A 7 -15.03 -1.63 -6.61
C PRO A 7 -15.39 -0.85 -5.34
N ALA A 8 -14.91 -1.28 -4.18
CA ALA A 8 -15.13 -0.58 -2.91
C ALA A 8 -14.62 0.87 -2.96
N HIS A 9 -13.51 1.11 -3.65
CA HIS A 9 -12.96 2.45 -3.82
C HIS A 9 -13.86 3.35 -4.69
N ARG A 10 -14.80 2.80 -5.48
CA ARG A 10 -15.73 3.55 -6.35
C ARG A 10 -17.12 3.73 -5.73
N SER A 11 -17.30 3.30 -4.48
CA SER A 11 -18.58 3.42 -3.80
C SER A 11 -19.00 4.88 -3.61
N ARG A 12 -20.32 5.11 -3.55
CA ARG A 12 -20.90 6.44 -3.30
C ARG A 12 -20.37 7.04 -1.99
N LEU A 13 -20.33 6.24 -0.93
CA LEU A 13 -19.81 6.63 0.38
C LEU A 13 -18.39 7.21 0.29
N VAL A 14 -17.52 6.57 -0.49
CA VAL A 14 -16.15 7.05 -0.70
C VAL A 14 -16.12 8.35 -1.51
N ALA A 15 -16.94 8.46 -2.56
CA ALA A 15 -17.03 9.67 -3.35
C ALA A 15 -17.53 10.88 -2.53
N ASP A 16 -18.57 10.66 -1.70
CA ASP A 16 -19.15 11.68 -0.84
C ASP A 16 -18.13 12.15 0.21
N TYR A 17 -17.39 11.22 0.83
CA TYR A 17 -16.32 11.56 1.78
C TYR A 17 -15.23 12.41 1.12
N VAL A 18 -14.75 12.04 -0.07
CA VAL A 18 -13.72 12.82 -0.78
C VAL A 18 -14.25 14.20 -1.17
N GLY A 19 -15.51 14.30 -1.61
CA GLY A 19 -16.16 15.59 -1.89
C GLY A 19 -16.21 16.50 -0.65
N ALA A 20 -16.51 15.93 0.52
CA ALA A 20 -16.54 16.65 1.79
C ALA A 20 -15.16 17.16 2.26
N THR A 21 -14.06 16.67 1.69
CA THR A 21 -12.72 17.22 1.98
C THR A 21 -12.44 18.56 1.30
N HIS A 22 -13.36 19.07 0.47
CA HIS A 22 -13.23 20.36 -0.23
C HIS A 22 -11.90 20.51 -0.99
N GLY A 23 -11.41 19.42 -1.59
CA GLY A 23 -10.17 19.42 -2.38
C GLY A 23 -8.89 19.19 -1.57
N ALA A 24 -8.98 19.11 -0.23
CA ALA A 24 -7.84 18.70 0.61
C ALA A 24 -7.37 17.26 0.30
N MET A 25 -8.24 16.44 -0.28
CA MET A 25 -7.93 15.09 -0.74
C MET A 25 -8.28 14.92 -2.21
N GLN A 26 -7.28 14.57 -3.02
CA GLN A 26 -7.46 14.24 -4.43
C GLN A 26 -7.24 12.74 -4.66
N LEU A 27 -8.02 12.16 -5.58
CA LEU A 27 -7.90 10.76 -5.98
C LEU A 27 -7.34 10.66 -7.40
N ALA A 28 -6.22 9.97 -7.55
CA ALA A 28 -5.71 9.51 -8.84
C ALA A 28 -6.02 8.01 -8.99
N ARG A 29 -6.60 7.64 -10.13
CA ARG A 29 -6.94 6.24 -10.44
C ARG A 29 -5.88 5.64 -11.32
N LEU A 30 -5.46 4.43 -10.98
CA LEU A 30 -4.65 3.61 -11.87
C LEU A 30 -5.52 2.97 -12.96
N PRO A 31 -4.97 2.73 -14.16
CA PRO A 31 -5.62 1.89 -15.16
C PRO A 31 -6.00 0.52 -14.60
N ALA A 32 -7.03 -0.09 -15.19
CA ALA A 32 -7.40 -1.45 -14.83
C ALA A 32 -6.24 -2.41 -15.14
N TYR A 33 -6.03 -3.39 -14.25
CA TYR A 33 -4.99 -4.41 -14.39
C TYR A 33 -3.55 -3.88 -14.54
N ALA A 34 -3.24 -2.73 -13.93
CA ALA A 34 -1.89 -2.14 -13.91
C ALA A 34 -1.25 -2.18 -12.50
N PRO A 35 -1.00 -3.37 -11.91
CA PRO A 35 -0.38 -3.49 -10.59
C PRO A 35 1.05 -2.93 -10.54
N GLU A 36 1.76 -2.91 -11.67
CA GLU A 36 3.10 -2.34 -11.81
C GLU A 36 3.15 -0.83 -11.58
N LEU A 37 2.01 -0.13 -11.70
CA LEU A 37 1.90 1.30 -11.40
C LEU A 37 1.54 1.57 -9.94
N ASN A 38 1.31 0.53 -9.13
CA ASN A 38 0.92 0.67 -7.74
C ASN A 38 2.13 0.46 -6.81
N PRO A 39 2.67 1.52 -6.16
CA PRO A 39 3.85 1.42 -5.30
C PRO A 39 3.62 0.50 -4.08
N VAL A 40 2.36 0.33 -3.69
CA VAL A 40 1.98 -0.56 -2.59
C VAL A 40 2.27 -2.03 -2.93
N GLU A 41 2.18 -2.45 -4.20
CA GLU A 41 2.51 -3.82 -4.61
C GLU A 41 4.00 -4.16 -4.35
N TYR A 42 4.90 -3.22 -4.64
CA TYR A 42 6.33 -3.38 -4.34
C TYR A 42 6.61 -3.41 -2.84
N LEU A 43 5.86 -2.64 -2.04
CA LEU A 43 5.95 -2.71 -0.59
C LEU A 43 5.48 -4.07 -0.07
N TRP A 44 4.38 -4.62 -0.58
CA TRP A 44 3.90 -5.95 -0.22
C TRP A 44 4.89 -7.04 -0.61
N ALA A 45 5.46 -6.95 -1.81
CA ALA A 45 6.50 -7.89 -2.26
C ALA A 45 7.69 -7.85 -1.30
N HIS A 46 8.22 -6.67 -1.00
CA HIS A 46 9.34 -6.52 -0.06
C HIS A 46 9.00 -7.06 1.34
N TRP A 47 7.80 -6.74 1.83
CA TRP A 47 7.37 -7.15 3.16
C TRP A 47 7.23 -8.68 3.28
N LYS A 48 6.64 -9.34 2.28
CA LYS A 48 6.51 -10.81 2.25
C LYS A 48 7.85 -11.52 2.04
N GLN A 49 8.68 -11.00 1.13
CA GLN A 49 9.90 -11.69 0.68
C GLN A 49 11.14 -11.40 1.53
N HIS A 50 11.17 -10.31 2.30
CA HIS A 50 12.33 -9.94 3.12
C HIS A 50 11.99 -9.80 4.60
N GLU A 51 10.90 -9.11 4.95
CA GLU A 51 10.59 -8.87 6.37
C GLU A 51 9.90 -10.08 7.05
N LEU A 52 9.16 -10.87 6.27
CA LEU A 52 8.50 -12.10 6.71
C LEU A 52 9.21 -13.38 6.23
N ALA A 53 10.37 -13.24 5.58
CA ALA A 53 11.14 -14.38 5.08
C ALA A 53 11.49 -15.34 6.23
N ASN A 54 11.23 -16.64 6.02
CA ASN A 54 11.54 -17.72 6.96
C ASN A 54 10.86 -17.58 8.34
N PHE A 55 9.89 -16.69 8.49
CA PHE A 55 9.16 -16.56 9.74
C PHE A 55 8.09 -17.66 9.83
N CYS A 56 8.18 -18.50 10.85
CA CYS A 56 7.28 -19.63 11.09
C CYS A 56 6.45 -19.38 12.36
N PRO A 57 5.31 -18.66 12.26
CA PRO A 57 4.45 -18.39 13.40
C PRO A 57 3.69 -19.65 13.84
N LYS A 58 3.48 -19.81 15.14
CA LYS A 58 2.70 -20.92 15.71
C LYS A 58 1.19 -20.71 15.60
N ASN A 59 0.75 -19.45 15.48
CA ASN A 59 -0.66 -19.09 15.36
C ASN A 59 -0.84 -17.74 14.67
N PHE A 60 -2.09 -17.42 14.35
CA PHE A 60 -2.44 -16.18 13.65
C PHE A 60 -2.16 -14.91 14.46
N ALA A 61 -2.24 -14.97 15.79
CA ALA A 61 -1.96 -13.81 16.64
C ALA A 61 -0.47 -13.42 16.56
N GLU A 62 0.42 -14.42 16.63
CA GLU A 62 1.86 -14.25 16.46
C GLU A 62 2.18 -13.71 15.06
N LEU A 63 1.59 -14.30 14.01
CA LEU A 63 1.72 -13.81 12.64
C LEU A 63 1.31 -12.34 12.53
N SER A 64 0.12 -12.02 13.02
CA SER A 64 -0.45 -10.68 12.93
C SER A 64 0.42 -9.64 13.65
N GLN A 65 0.90 -9.96 14.85
CA GLN A 65 1.72 -9.04 15.63
C GLN A 65 3.09 -8.82 14.97
N PHE A 66 3.75 -9.90 14.55
CA PHE A 66 5.05 -9.81 13.90
C PHE A 66 4.96 -9.05 12.58
N ALA A 67 3.98 -9.38 11.74
CA ALA A 67 3.75 -8.73 10.46
C ALA A 67 3.53 -7.21 10.63
N ARG A 68 2.62 -6.80 11.52
CA ARG A 68 2.39 -5.37 11.79
C ARG A 68 3.64 -4.65 12.30
N ASN A 69 4.41 -5.28 13.18
CA ASN A 69 5.68 -4.72 13.67
C ASN A 69 6.68 -4.48 12.53
N ARG A 70 6.81 -5.46 11.64
CA ARG A 70 7.68 -5.40 10.47
C ARG A 70 7.25 -4.29 9.50
N LEU A 71 5.94 -4.19 9.23
CA LEU A 71 5.40 -3.13 8.37
C LEU A 71 5.69 -1.74 8.95
N ARG A 72 5.44 -1.54 10.26
CA ARG A 72 5.76 -0.29 10.97
C ARG A 72 7.25 0.04 10.94
N ARG A 73 8.13 -0.96 10.93
CA ARG A 73 9.57 -0.75 10.78
C ARG A 73 9.91 -0.28 9.37
N SER A 74 9.34 -0.89 8.33
CA SER A 74 9.56 -0.51 6.94
C SER A 74 9.05 0.90 6.63
N GLN A 75 7.95 1.34 7.24
CA GLN A 75 7.45 2.73 7.13
C GLN A 75 8.48 3.77 7.58
N ARG A 76 9.35 3.42 8.54
CA ARG A 76 10.43 4.30 9.04
C ARG A 76 11.71 4.23 8.22
N ARG A 77 11.69 3.58 7.04
CA ARG A 77 12.84 3.46 6.13
C ARG A 77 12.54 4.17 4.81
N PRO A 78 12.85 5.48 4.70
CA PRO A 78 12.55 6.27 3.51
C PRO A 78 13.12 5.68 2.22
N ARG A 79 14.28 5.02 2.29
CA ARG A 79 14.91 4.37 1.13
C ARG A 79 14.04 3.27 0.50
N ILE A 80 13.33 2.49 1.31
CA ILE A 80 12.44 1.43 0.82
C ILE A 80 11.23 2.05 0.16
N VAL A 81 10.61 3.03 0.83
CA VAL A 81 9.44 3.75 0.29
C VAL A 81 9.79 4.41 -1.04
N ALA A 82 10.90 5.14 -1.11
CA ALA A 82 11.36 5.77 -2.35
C ALA A 82 11.67 4.76 -3.46
N ALA A 83 12.20 3.58 -3.12
CA ALA A 83 12.42 2.51 -4.10
C ALA A 83 11.09 1.98 -4.68
N CYS A 84 10.07 1.76 -3.85
CA CYS A 84 8.74 1.33 -4.30
C CYS A 84 8.09 2.34 -5.25
N TRP A 85 8.22 3.63 -4.96
CA TRP A 85 7.71 4.71 -5.83
C TRP A 85 8.43 4.77 -7.18
N ARG A 86 9.77 4.73 -7.16
CA ARG A 86 10.56 4.70 -8.39
C ARG A 86 10.23 3.48 -9.25
N GLN A 87 10.04 2.32 -8.63
CA GLN A 87 9.68 1.09 -9.35
C GLN A 87 8.29 1.20 -10.00
N ALA A 88 7.35 1.88 -9.35
CA ALA A 88 6.03 2.20 -9.90
C ALA A 88 6.05 3.32 -10.95
N GLN A 89 7.23 3.82 -11.32
CA GLN A 89 7.42 4.96 -12.24
C GLN A 89 6.71 6.24 -11.77
N LEU A 90 6.49 6.36 -10.46
CA LEU A 90 5.94 7.55 -9.83
C LEU A 90 7.09 8.36 -9.26
N THR A 91 7.27 9.56 -9.77
CA THR A 91 8.24 10.54 -9.26
C THR A 91 7.60 11.47 -8.23
N PHE A 92 8.40 11.88 -7.26
CA PHE A 92 8.13 13.01 -6.36
C PHE A 92 8.56 14.32 -7.02
#